data_AF-A0A957UFP0-F1
#
_entry.id   AF-A0A957UFP0-F1
#
_cell.length_a   1.000
_cell.length_b   1.000
_cell.length_c   1.000
_cell.angle_alpha   90.00
_cell.angle_beta   90.00
_cell.angle_gamma   90.00
#
_symmetry.space_group_name_H-M   'P 1'
#
loop_
_entity.id
_entity.type
_entity.pdbx_description
1 polymer ?
#
loop_
_entity_poly.entity_id
_entity_poly.type
_entity_poly.pdbx_seq_one_letter_code
_entity_poly.pdbx_strand_id
1 'polypeptide(L)'
;ITGTATLRNESIFNLRESALMLPVDNVGEFKLWDQPTLLRGPIYNHEGSTMLLISTLGANRWVSVRIEGDLYNEGLLEIQPTSSAFDALNAHLAISGTLENRATGVVRGMPDASGRNGIGTLKGIIINTGRIEAQGTLQIGGLLLDNQTTGLMQGSGLFDIRSNAIRHGGTISPSAPDAPIAKLTMRNALSMTTDTVLNMDIGGLAAGTEHDQLVVEGDAALAGVLNIQSADGFEPQLGAQVKIITFKSYVGTFTQVNGLSLGNGKRWQVNYNVGDITLEVVEE
;
A
#
# COMPACT_ATOMS: atom_id res chain seq x y z
N ILE A 1 -20.78 -13.59 20.09
CA ILE A 1 -22.20 -13.40 19.72
C ILE A 1 -22.51 -14.32 18.55
N THR A 2 -23.61 -15.08 18.60
CA THR A 2 -24.03 -16.03 17.54
C THR A 2 -25.49 -15.77 17.16
N GLY A 3 -25.88 -16.12 15.93
CA GLY A 3 -27.26 -15.96 15.46
C GLY A 3 -27.35 -15.81 13.93
N THR A 4 -28.44 -15.21 13.46
CA THR A 4 -28.70 -14.98 12.02
C THR A 4 -28.94 -13.50 11.67
N ALA A 5 -28.97 -12.62 12.66
CA ALA A 5 -29.18 -11.19 12.45
C ALA A 5 -27.87 -10.48 12.05
N THR A 6 -27.97 -9.34 11.38
CA THR A 6 -26.82 -8.46 11.12
C THR A 6 -26.58 -7.56 12.32
N LEU A 7 -25.33 -7.48 12.79
CA LEU A 7 -24.92 -6.47 13.76
C LEU A 7 -24.66 -5.16 13.00
N ARG A 8 -25.45 -4.13 13.29
CA ARG A 8 -25.22 -2.79 12.75
C ARG A 8 -24.52 -1.92 13.79
N ASN A 9 -23.34 -1.40 13.46
CA ASN A 9 -22.59 -0.47 14.29
C ASN A 9 -22.70 0.96 13.73
N GLU A 10 -23.34 1.85 14.48
CA GLU A 10 -23.52 3.26 14.10
C GLU A 10 -22.66 4.25 14.93
N SER A 11 -21.85 3.72 15.85
CA SER A 11 -20.97 4.53 16.70
C SER A 11 -19.67 3.75 16.93
N ILE A 12 -19.20 3.63 18.17
CA ILE A 12 -17.99 2.89 18.48
C ILE A 12 -18.34 1.48 18.95
N PHE A 13 -17.86 0.47 18.24
CA PHE A 13 -17.94 -0.92 18.67
C PHE A 13 -16.53 -1.44 18.95
N ASN A 14 -16.25 -1.78 20.21
CA ASN A 14 -14.98 -2.35 20.61
C ASN A 14 -15.13 -3.85 20.80
N LEU A 15 -14.27 -4.61 20.15
CA LEU A 15 -14.19 -6.06 20.31
C LEU A 15 -12.76 -6.44 20.68
N ARG A 16 -12.64 -7.27 21.71
CA ARG A 16 -11.37 -7.81 22.21
C ARG A 16 -11.55 -9.29 22.44
N GLU A 17 -10.57 -10.11 22.03
CA GLU A 17 -10.51 -11.54 22.38
C GLU A 17 -11.84 -12.30 22.20
N SER A 18 -12.55 -12.08 21.09
CA SER A 18 -13.96 -12.49 20.96
C SER A 18 -14.30 -13.15 19.64
N ALA A 19 -15.39 -13.92 19.64
CA ALA A 19 -16.00 -14.46 18.43
C ALA A 19 -17.34 -13.76 18.14
N LEU A 20 -17.46 -13.13 16.97
CA LEU A 20 -18.70 -12.56 16.43
C LEU A 20 -19.12 -13.36 15.20
N MET A 21 -20.07 -14.27 15.39
CA MET A 21 -20.53 -15.21 14.38
C MET A 21 -21.77 -14.68 13.64
N LEU A 22 -21.72 -13.42 13.23
CA LEU A 22 -22.80 -12.69 12.58
C LEU A 22 -22.22 -11.75 11.51
N PRO A 23 -22.95 -11.48 10.42
CA PRO A 23 -22.63 -10.38 9.51
C PRO A 23 -22.52 -9.05 10.27
N VAL A 24 -21.61 -8.18 9.82
CA VAL A 24 -21.39 -6.85 10.40
C VAL A 24 -21.61 -5.78 9.35
N ASP A 25 -22.44 -4.80 9.68
CA ASP A 25 -22.68 -3.58 8.92
C ASP A 25 -22.13 -2.40 9.74
N ASN A 26 -20.92 -1.95 9.39
CA ASN A 26 -20.24 -0.86 10.07
C ASN A 26 -20.44 0.45 9.32
N VAL A 27 -21.10 1.40 9.96
CA VAL A 27 -21.18 2.81 9.55
C VAL A 27 -20.53 3.76 10.56
N GLY A 28 -19.89 3.21 11.61
CA GLY A 28 -19.16 3.94 12.64
C GLY A 28 -17.70 3.50 12.75
N GLU A 29 -17.20 3.38 13.98
CA GLU A 29 -15.83 2.96 14.28
C GLU A 29 -15.83 1.55 14.91
N PHE A 30 -15.33 0.56 14.18
CA PHE A 30 -15.20 -0.81 14.63
C PHE A 30 -13.74 -1.09 15.03
N LYS A 31 -13.48 -1.13 16.34
CA LYS A 31 -12.15 -1.36 16.89
C LYS A 31 -11.96 -2.81 17.31
N LEU A 32 -10.93 -3.42 16.78
CA LEU A 32 -10.49 -4.78 17.07
C LEU A 32 -9.15 -4.71 17.80
N TRP A 33 -9.12 -5.24 19.01
CA TRP A 33 -7.93 -5.24 19.85
C TRP A 33 -7.51 -6.66 20.19
N ASP A 34 -6.20 -6.85 20.38
CA ASP A 34 -5.51 -7.95 21.10
C ASP A 34 -6.11 -9.38 21.01
N GLN A 35 -5.27 -10.38 20.67
CA GLN A 35 -5.58 -11.82 20.68
C GLN A 35 -6.76 -12.23 19.75
N PRO A 36 -6.95 -13.54 19.42
CA PRO A 36 -7.67 -13.87 18.20
C PRO A 36 -9.14 -13.51 18.28
N THR A 37 -9.54 -12.59 17.41
CA THR A 37 -10.91 -12.27 17.12
C THR A 37 -11.35 -13.07 15.89
N LEU A 38 -12.42 -13.85 16.04
CA LEU A 38 -13.04 -14.55 14.91
C LEU A 38 -14.32 -13.82 14.52
N LEU A 39 -14.38 -13.38 13.27
CA LEU A 39 -15.56 -12.77 12.68
C LEU A 39 -16.09 -13.73 11.61
N ARG A 40 -17.38 -14.00 11.57
CA ARG A 40 -17.97 -14.90 10.57
C ARG A 40 -19.16 -14.24 9.89
N GLY A 41 -19.22 -14.38 8.58
CA GLY A 41 -20.18 -13.67 7.73
C GLY A 41 -19.55 -12.47 7.04
N PRO A 42 -20.26 -11.86 6.08
CA PRO A 42 -19.76 -10.69 5.38
C PRO A 42 -19.65 -9.51 6.35
N ILE A 43 -18.60 -8.72 6.15
CA ILE A 43 -18.37 -7.47 6.87
C ILE A 43 -18.43 -6.34 5.84
N TYR A 44 -19.24 -5.33 6.12
CA TYR A 44 -19.33 -4.11 5.35
C TYR A 44 -18.74 -2.98 6.20
N ASN A 45 -17.69 -2.35 5.70
CA ASN A 45 -17.12 -1.12 6.26
C ASN A 45 -17.44 0.01 5.27
N HIS A 46 -18.51 0.75 5.53
CA HIS A 46 -19.05 1.74 4.60
C HIS A 46 -18.18 2.99 4.47
N GLU A 47 -18.44 3.79 3.44
CA GLU A 47 -17.81 5.09 3.26
C GLU A 47 -17.94 5.96 4.53
N GLY A 48 -16.85 6.65 4.90
CA GLY A 48 -16.77 7.48 6.11
C GLY A 48 -16.62 6.70 7.42
N SER A 49 -16.73 5.37 7.40
CA SER A 49 -16.56 4.50 8.57
C SER A 49 -15.13 3.95 8.68
N THR A 50 -14.76 3.48 9.87
CA THR A 50 -13.43 2.95 10.16
C THR A 50 -13.51 1.57 10.77
N MET A 51 -12.74 0.63 10.24
CA MET A 51 -12.40 -0.65 10.85
C MET A 51 -10.92 -0.62 11.24
N LEU A 52 -10.64 -0.72 12.54
CA LEU A 52 -9.33 -0.45 13.09
C LEU A 52 -8.81 -1.69 13.84
N LEU A 53 -7.68 -2.24 13.39
CA LEU A 53 -6.99 -3.35 14.03
C LEU A 53 -5.80 -2.81 14.82
N ILE A 54 -5.83 -2.97 16.14
CA ILE A 54 -4.87 -2.33 17.04
C ILE A 54 -4.18 -3.37 17.90
N SER A 55 -2.88 -3.51 17.72
CA SER A 55 -2.04 -4.21 18.69
C SER A 55 -1.57 -3.25 19.79
N THR A 56 -1.46 -3.73 21.02
CA THR A 56 -1.00 -2.93 22.16
C THR A 56 0.33 -3.41 22.75
N LEU A 57 1.09 -2.53 23.41
CA LEU A 57 2.38 -2.92 23.98
C LEU A 57 2.20 -3.94 25.12
N GLY A 58 2.94 -5.04 25.06
CA GLY A 58 3.01 -6.07 26.10
C GLY A 58 3.26 -7.46 25.53
N ALA A 59 3.70 -8.40 26.37
CA ALA A 59 3.84 -9.80 25.96
C ALA A 59 2.47 -10.35 25.55
N ASN A 60 2.39 -11.04 24.40
CA ASN A 60 1.15 -11.59 23.85
C ASN A 60 0.05 -10.54 23.56
N ARG A 61 0.39 -9.32 23.14
CA ARG A 61 -0.60 -8.27 22.83
C ARG A 61 -0.58 -7.84 21.36
N TRP A 62 -0.59 -8.83 20.47
CA TRP A 62 -0.79 -8.64 19.05
C TRP A 62 -2.26 -8.86 18.69
N VAL A 63 -2.80 -8.05 17.77
CA VAL A 63 -4.13 -8.26 17.22
C VAL A 63 -4.08 -9.34 16.15
N SER A 64 -4.95 -10.34 16.28
CA SER A 64 -5.20 -11.33 15.24
C SER A 64 -6.67 -11.33 14.92
N VAL A 65 -7.03 -11.09 13.67
CA VAL A 65 -8.41 -11.14 13.22
C VAL A 65 -8.48 -12.17 12.11
N ARG A 66 -9.39 -13.13 12.28
CA ARG A 66 -9.79 -14.04 11.21
C ARG A 66 -11.22 -13.68 10.80
N ILE A 67 -11.41 -13.38 9.53
CA ILE A 67 -12.72 -13.23 8.91
C ILE A 67 -13.02 -14.51 8.12
N GLU A 68 -14.05 -15.22 8.55
CA GLU A 68 -14.67 -16.33 7.83
C GLU A 68 -15.82 -15.81 6.96
N GLY A 69 -15.45 -15.18 5.85
CA GLY A 69 -16.37 -14.49 4.94
C GLY A 69 -15.65 -13.46 4.09
N ASP A 70 -16.44 -12.64 3.40
CA ASP A 70 -15.94 -11.51 2.61
C ASP A 70 -15.89 -10.23 3.46
N LEU A 71 -14.97 -9.34 3.12
CA LEU A 71 -14.87 -7.99 3.66
C LEU A 71 -15.01 -6.99 2.52
N TYR A 72 -16.05 -6.18 2.57
CA TYR A 72 -16.29 -5.08 1.64
C TYR A 72 -15.87 -3.78 2.32
N ASN A 73 -14.84 -3.14 1.79
CA ASN A 73 -14.32 -1.90 2.35
C ASN A 73 -14.57 -0.73 1.39
N GLU A 74 -15.38 0.22 1.84
CA GLU A 74 -15.62 1.54 1.22
C GLU A 74 -15.15 2.68 2.14
N GLY A 75 -14.82 2.39 3.41
CA GLY A 75 -14.24 3.30 4.37
C GLY A 75 -12.74 3.08 4.61
N LEU A 76 -12.27 3.36 5.83
CA LEU A 76 -10.89 3.11 6.24
C LEU A 76 -10.76 1.76 6.95
N LEU A 77 -9.95 0.86 6.41
CA LEU A 77 -9.43 -0.31 7.09
C LEU A 77 -7.97 -0.04 7.48
N GLU A 78 -7.71 0.14 8.77
CA GLU A 78 -6.37 0.50 9.25
C GLU A 78 -5.79 -0.60 10.15
N ILE A 79 -4.56 -1.01 9.84
CA ILE A 79 -3.82 -2.06 10.54
C ILE A 79 -2.66 -1.39 11.27
N GLN A 80 -2.77 -1.33 12.60
CA GLN A 80 -1.81 -0.69 13.50
C GLN A 80 -0.98 -1.74 14.23
N PRO A 81 0.22 -2.07 13.72
CA PRO A 81 1.10 -2.97 14.42
C PRO A 81 1.77 -2.29 15.63
N THR A 82 2.17 -3.10 16.60
CA THR A 82 3.13 -2.71 17.63
C THR A 82 4.13 -3.82 17.85
N SER A 83 5.43 -3.53 17.90
CA SER A 83 6.44 -4.55 18.14
C SER A 83 7.05 -4.44 19.54
N SER A 84 7.13 -5.58 20.22
CA SER A 84 8.02 -5.79 21.36
C SER A 84 9.24 -6.58 20.90
N ALA A 85 10.26 -6.74 21.76
CA ALA A 85 11.44 -7.55 21.43
C ALA A 85 11.13 -9.05 21.21
N PHE A 86 9.87 -9.48 21.38
CA PHE A 86 9.46 -10.88 21.45
C PHE A 86 8.44 -11.31 20.38
N ASP A 87 7.86 -10.41 19.58
CA ASP A 87 6.77 -10.74 18.65
C ASP A 87 7.16 -10.48 17.19
N ALA A 88 7.32 -11.57 16.44
CA ALA A 88 7.72 -11.54 15.03
C ALA A 88 6.61 -11.10 14.06
N LEU A 89 5.39 -10.80 14.52
CA LEU A 89 4.30 -10.43 13.62
C LEU A 89 3.23 -9.56 14.33
N ASN A 90 3.09 -8.29 13.95
CA ASN A 90 2.62 -7.27 14.89
C ASN A 90 1.21 -6.72 14.65
N ALA A 91 0.47 -7.18 13.64
CA ALA A 91 -1.00 -7.12 13.55
C ALA A 91 -1.44 -7.99 12.37
N HIS A 92 -2.48 -8.82 12.51
CA HIS A 92 -2.91 -9.75 11.45
C HIS A 92 -4.38 -9.63 11.14
N LEU A 93 -4.66 -9.54 9.86
CA LEU A 93 -5.97 -9.76 9.28
C LEU A 93 -5.88 -10.91 8.28
N ALA A 94 -6.54 -12.02 8.57
CA ALA A 94 -6.68 -13.15 7.66
C ALA A 94 -8.14 -13.29 7.23
N ILE A 95 -8.37 -13.34 5.93
CA ILE A 95 -9.70 -13.38 5.33
C ILE A 95 -9.77 -14.66 4.50
N SER A 96 -10.75 -15.52 4.80
CA SER A 96 -10.94 -16.76 4.04
C SER A 96 -11.67 -16.55 2.73
N GLY A 97 -12.52 -15.51 2.67
CA GLY A 97 -13.14 -15.03 1.44
C GLY A 97 -12.30 -13.98 0.74
N THR A 98 -12.97 -12.96 0.22
CA THR A 98 -12.36 -11.85 -0.51
C THR A 98 -12.42 -10.56 0.30
N LEU A 99 -11.31 -9.83 0.32
CA LEU A 99 -11.34 -8.39 0.59
C LEU A 99 -11.58 -7.66 -0.73
N GLU A 100 -12.72 -7.00 -0.85
CA GLU A 100 -12.98 -6.01 -1.89
C GLU A 100 -12.72 -4.62 -1.31
N ASN A 101 -11.56 -4.04 -1.59
CA ASN A 101 -11.32 -2.63 -1.32
C ASN A 101 -11.83 -1.80 -2.48
N ARG A 102 -13.02 -1.23 -2.31
CA ARG A 102 -13.78 -0.53 -3.35
C ARG A 102 -13.28 0.90 -3.54
N ALA A 103 -13.83 1.60 -4.54
CA ALA A 103 -13.31 2.88 -5.02
C ALA A 103 -12.99 3.93 -3.92
N THR A 104 -13.83 4.07 -2.90
CA THR A 104 -13.62 5.01 -1.77
C THR A 104 -12.81 4.40 -0.63
N GLY A 105 -12.65 3.07 -0.64
CA GLY A 105 -12.00 2.29 0.39
C GLY A 105 -10.50 2.55 0.46
N VAL A 106 -10.01 2.68 1.68
CA VAL A 106 -8.58 2.78 2.01
C VAL A 106 -8.20 1.63 2.91
N VAL A 107 -7.21 0.83 2.50
CA VAL A 107 -6.51 -0.11 3.37
C VAL A 107 -5.17 0.50 3.75
N ARG A 108 -4.90 0.70 5.03
CA ARG A 108 -3.66 1.35 5.49
C ARG A 108 -2.87 0.46 6.45
N GLY A 109 -1.61 0.21 6.12
CA GLY A 109 -0.63 -0.37 7.04
C GLY A 109 0.17 0.74 7.72
N MET A 110 -0.01 0.90 9.02
CA MET A 110 0.64 1.96 9.80
C MET A 110 2.06 1.58 10.22
N PRO A 111 2.94 2.56 10.44
CA PRO A 111 4.21 2.31 11.13
C PRO A 111 3.95 1.84 12.56
N ASP A 112 4.92 1.14 13.12
CA ASP A 112 4.91 0.81 14.53
C ASP A 112 5.01 2.08 15.36
N ALA A 113 4.06 2.30 16.27
CA ALA A 113 4.08 3.43 17.21
C ALA A 113 5.35 3.47 18.08
N SER A 114 6.06 2.35 18.24
CA SER A 114 7.32 2.28 18.97
C SER A 114 8.57 2.58 18.13
N GLY A 115 8.42 2.88 16.83
CA GLY A 115 9.52 3.20 15.92
C GLY A 115 10.41 2.00 15.56
N ARG A 116 9.89 0.78 15.72
CA ARG A 116 10.57 -0.50 15.46
C ARG A 116 9.98 -1.18 14.22
N ASN A 117 10.41 -2.43 13.95
CA ASN A 117 10.01 -3.23 12.78
C ASN A 117 8.62 -3.87 12.93
N GLY A 118 7.60 -3.10 13.31
CA GLY A 118 6.21 -3.57 13.32
C GLY A 118 5.72 -3.90 11.91
N ILE A 119 5.00 -5.01 11.77
CA ILE A 119 4.46 -5.51 10.50
C ILE A 119 2.94 -5.62 10.63
N GLY A 120 2.21 -4.83 9.84
CA GLY A 120 0.80 -5.10 9.57
C GLY A 120 0.69 -6.19 8.50
N THR A 121 -0.11 -7.22 8.76
CA THR A 121 -0.26 -8.37 7.86
C THR A 121 -1.69 -8.48 7.38
N LEU A 122 -1.87 -8.54 6.07
CA LEU A 122 -3.14 -8.79 5.41
C LEU A 122 -3.01 -10.07 4.56
N LYS A 123 -3.89 -11.05 4.78
CA LYS A 123 -3.87 -12.33 4.07
C LYS A 123 -5.24 -12.69 3.52
N GLY A 124 -5.31 -13.07 2.26
CA GLY A 124 -6.55 -13.57 1.65
C GLY A 124 -6.51 -13.52 0.13
N ILE A 125 -7.70 -13.42 -0.47
CA ILE A 125 -7.88 -12.88 -1.83
C ILE A 125 -8.17 -11.39 -1.66
N ILE A 126 -7.38 -10.54 -2.30
CA ILE A 126 -7.47 -9.09 -2.17
C ILE A 126 -7.69 -8.49 -3.55
N ILE A 127 -8.82 -7.82 -3.73
CA ILE A 127 -9.17 -7.09 -4.94
C ILE A 127 -9.21 -5.61 -4.57
N ASN A 128 -8.40 -4.81 -5.25
CA ASN A 128 -8.30 -3.39 -5.00
C ASN A 128 -8.76 -2.57 -6.22
N THR A 129 -9.82 -1.79 -6.02
CA THR A 129 -10.26 -0.71 -6.92
C THR A 129 -10.19 0.66 -6.24
N GLY A 130 -9.97 0.71 -4.92
CA GLY A 130 -9.64 1.90 -4.14
C GLY A 130 -8.15 2.03 -3.87
N ARG A 131 -7.80 2.36 -2.62
CA ARG A 131 -6.42 2.66 -2.22
C ARG A 131 -5.85 1.66 -1.19
N ILE A 132 -4.65 1.16 -1.44
CA ILE A 132 -3.82 0.47 -0.44
C ILE A 132 -2.61 1.35 -0.14
N GLU A 133 -2.40 1.66 1.12
CA GLU A 133 -1.39 2.60 1.59
C GLU A 133 -0.45 1.93 2.60
N ALA A 134 0.85 1.92 2.31
CA ALA A 134 1.87 1.49 3.25
C ALA A 134 2.56 2.74 3.83
N GLN A 135 2.25 3.08 5.08
CA GLN A 135 3.00 4.09 5.86
C GLN A 135 4.06 3.42 6.75
N GLY A 136 3.83 2.16 7.14
CA GLY A 136 4.79 1.27 7.77
C GLY A 136 5.14 0.08 6.88
N THR A 137 5.54 -1.04 7.49
CA THR A 137 5.61 -2.32 6.78
C THR A 137 4.22 -2.94 6.69
N LEU A 138 3.68 -3.06 5.47
CA LEU A 138 2.48 -3.82 5.16
C LEU A 138 2.86 -5.09 4.40
N GLN A 139 2.70 -6.23 5.06
CA GLN A 139 2.81 -7.53 4.42
C GLN A 139 1.47 -7.94 3.84
N ILE A 140 1.45 -8.24 2.55
CA ILE A 140 0.28 -8.75 1.84
C ILE A 140 0.58 -10.18 1.40
N GLY A 141 -0.24 -11.15 1.77
CA GLY A 141 -0.06 -12.53 1.35
C GLY A 141 -1.37 -13.25 1.10
N GLY A 142 -1.28 -14.57 0.88
CA GLY A 142 -2.43 -15.40 0.58
C GLY A 142 -2.50 -15.77 -0.89
N LEU A 143 -3.71 -15.89 -1.42
CA LEU A 143 -3.93 -16.48 -2.73
C LEU A 143 -3.70 -15.49 -3.87
N LEU A 144 -4.22 -14.27 -3.74
CA LEU A 144 -4.21 -13.28 -4.81
C LEU A 144 -4.13 -11.87 -4.24
N LEU A 145 -3.26 -11.05 -4.83
CA LEU A 145 -3.38 -9.60 -4.82
C LEU A 145 -3.70 -9.14 -6.26
N ASP A 146 -4.87 -8.53 -6.46
CA ASP A 146 -5.30 -7.96 -7.72
C ASP A 146 -5.52 -6.45 -7.56
N ASN A 147 -4.50 -5.66 -7.89
CA ASN A 147 -4.61 -4.22 -7.98
C ASN A 147 -5.15 -3.85 -9.36
N GLN A 148 -6.47 -3.66 -9.46
CA GLN A 148 -7.15 -3.40 -10.72
C GLN A 148 -6.84 -2.00 -11.26
N THR A 149 -7.29 -1.69 -12.47
CA THR A 149 -6.94 -0.45 -13.20
C THR A 149 -7.24 0.85 -12.45
N THR A 150 -8.27 0.88 -11.59
CA THR A 150 -8.56 2.04 -10.73
C THR A 150 -7.88 1.98 -9.37
N GLY A 151 -7.30 0.83 -9.03
CA GLY A 151 -6.64 0.59 -7.76
C GLY A 151 -5.32 1.36 -7.66
N LEU A 152 -5.09 1.97 -6.50
CA LEU A 152 -3.88 2.71 -6.17
C LEU A 152 -3.12 2.03 -5.04
N MET A 153 -1.83 1.75 -5.26
CA MET A 153 -0.89 1.34 -4.20
C MET A 153 0.10 2.48 -3.94
N GLN A 154 0.15 3.00 -2.72
CA GLN A 154 0.96 4.17 -2.40
C GLN A 154 1.55 4.21 -0.98
N GLY A 155 2.29 5.28 -0.68
CA GLY A 155 2.79 5.61 0.65
C GLY A 155 4.31 5.64 0.75
N SER A 156 4.82 5.96 1.93
CA SER A 156 6.25 6.12 2.22
C SER A 156 6.88 4.92 2.96
N GLY A 157 6.11 3.84 3.10
CA GLY A 157 6.49 2.64 3.83
C GLY A 157 7.04 1.53 2.94
N LEU A 158 6.79 0.29 3.38
CA LEU A 158 7.26 -0.91 2.72
C LEU A 158 6.12 -1.88 2.46
N PHE A 159 5.99 -2.31 1.20
CA PHE A 159 5.18 -3.45 0.80
C PHE A 159 6.03 -4.73 0.78
N ASP A 160 5.60 -5.73 1.54
CA ASP A 160 6.15 -7.10 1.54
C ASP A 160 5.08 -8.02 0.93
N ILE A 161 5.09 -8.14 -0.40
CA ILE A 161 4.04 -8.85 -1.16
C ILE A 161 4.48 -10.30 -1.36
N ARG A 162 3.78 -11.20 -0.66
CA ARG A 162 3.99 -12.65 -0.63
C ARG A 162 2.75 -13.43 -1.07
N SER A 163 1.89 -12.83 -1.90
CA SER A 163 0.74 -13.51 -2.48
C SER A 163 1.18 -14.50 -3.56
N ASN A 164 0.47 -15.63 -3.67
CA ASN A 164 0.80 -16.68 -4.64
C ASN A 164 0.62 -16.19 -6.09
N ALA A 165 -0.40 -15.38 -6.33
CA ALA A 165 -0.62 -14.67 -7.59
C ALA A 165 -0.71 -13.17 -7.33
N ILE A 166 -0.12 -12.40 -8.25
CA ILE A 166 -0.08 -10.95 -8.18
C ILE A 166 -0.47 -10.40 -9.54
N ARG A 167 -1.43 -9.47 -9.56
CA ARG A 167 -1.83 -8.71 -10.75
C ARG A 167 -1.76 -7.22 -10.41
N HIS A 168 -1.00 -6.49 -11.21
CA HIS A 168 -0.84 -5.04 -11.07
C HIS A 168 -1.34 -4.35 -12.34
N GLY A 169 -2.64 -4.11 -12.44
CA GLY A 169 -3.23 -3.32 -13.51
C GLY A 169 -3.42 -1.84 -13.16
N GLY A 170 -3.34 -1.49 -11.87
CA GLY A 170 -3.56 -0.12 -11.39
C GLY A 170 -2.32 0.75 -11.27
N THR A 171 -2.43 1.79 -10.47
CA THR A 171 -1.40 2.80 -10.24
C THR A 171 -0.52 2.46 -9.04
N ILE A 172 0.77 2.73 -9.15
CA ILE A 172 1.74 2.78 -8.05
C ILE A 172 2.23 4.22 -7.93
N SER A 173 2.26 4.77 -6.72
CA SER A 173 2.75 6.14 -6.45
C SER A 173 3.44 6.18 -5.10
N PRO A 174 4.72 6.55 -4.98
CA PRO A 174 5.32 6.78 -3.66
C PRO A 174 4.58 7.88 -2.90
N SER A 175 4.18 8.95 -3.59
CA SER A 175 3.47 10.06 -3.00
C SER A 175 2.08 9.69 -2.46
N ALA A 176 1.69 10.38 -1.39
CA ALA A 176 0.38 10.31 -0.75
C ALA A 176 -0.10 11.74 -0.42
N PRO A 177 -1.41 11.99 -0.18
CA PRO A 177 -1.91 13.33 0.13
C PRO A 177 -1.21 14.03 1.32
N ASP A 178 -0.69 13.26 2.27
CA ASP A 178 0.06 13.70 3.45
C ASP A 178 1.59 13.64 3.29
N ALA A 179 2.08 13.05 2.19
CA ALA A 179 3.50 12.93 1.85
C ALA A 179 3.67 13.08 0.31
N PRO A 180 3.64 14.31 -0.23
CA PRO A 180 3.65 14.55 -1.67
C PRO A 180 4.97 14.19 -2.34
N ILE A 181 6.04 14.04 -1.57
CA ILE A 181 7.32 13.47 -1.99
C ILE A 181 7.65 12.36 -1.00
N ALA A 182 7.93 11.16 -1.49
CA ALA A 182 8.13 10.01 -0.64
C ALA A 182 9.05 8.95 -1.25
N LYS A 183 9.54 8.08 -0.38
CA LYS A 183 10.21 6.85 -0.78
C LYS A 183 9.32 5.66 -0.47
N LEU A 184 8.95 4.89 -1.47
CA LEU A 184 8.19 3.64 -1.32
C LEU A 184 9.09 2.45 -1.57
N THR A 185 8.99 1.43 -0.71
CA THR A 185 9.79 0.21 -0.87
C THR A 185 8.90 -0.99 -1.21
N MET A 186 9.29 -1.74 -2.24
CA MET A 186 8.80 -3.07 -2.58
C MET A 186 9.88 -4.07 -2.21
N ARG A 187 9.67 -4.87 -1.15
CA ARG A 187 10.69 -5.85 -0.70
C ARG A 187 10.87 -7.00 -1.69
N ASN A 188 9.82 -7.38 -2.38
CA ASN A 188 9.84 -8.51 -3.32
C ASN A 188 9.98 -8.00 -4.76
N ALA A 189 10.02 -8.93 -5.71
CA ALA A 189 10.03 -8.58 -7.13
C ALA A 189 8.77 -7.78 -7.51
N LEU A 190 8.95 -6.79 -8.37
CA LEU A 190 7.86 -5.99 -8.93
C LEU A 190 7.57 -6.46 -10.35
N SER A 191 6.33 -6.85 -10.62
CA SER A 191 5.89 -7.25 -11.97
C SER A 191 4.79 -6.32 -12.46
N MET A 192 5.17 -5.35 -13.29
CA MET A 192 4.23 -4.43 -13.94
C MET A 192 3.59 -5.11 -15.15
N THR A 193 2.38 -4.67 -15.47
CA THR A 193 1.64 -5.05 -16.68
C THR A 193 1.53 -3.85 -17.62
N THR A 194 0.93 -4.04 -18.79
CA THR A 194 0.69 -2.94 -19.75
C THR A 194 -0.25 -1.87 -19.22
N ASP A 195 -1.10 -2.22 -18.26
CA ASP A 195 -2.07 -1.30 -17.68
C ASP A 195 -1.50 -0.55 -16.46
N THR A 196 -0.36 -1.01 -15.91
CA THR A 196 0.24 -0.37 -14.74
C THR A 196 0.68 1.05 -15.06
N VAL A 197 0.39 1.95 -14.13
CA VAL A 197 0.88 3.33 -14.15
C VAL A 197 1.79 3.54 -12.95
N LEU A 198 2.98 4.09 -13.17
CA LEU A 198 3.85 4.59 -12.11
C LEU A 198 3.87 6.11 -12.16
N ASN A 199 3.47 6.76 -11.06
CA ASN A 199 3.56 8.21 -10.91
C ASN A 199 4.78 8.56 -10.05
N MET A 200 5.54 9.56 -10.48
CA MET A 200 6.73 10.05 -9.79
C MET A 200 6.74 11.58 -9.74
N ASP A 201 6.75 12.14 -8.53
CA ASP A 201 6.85 13.58 -8.27
C ASP A 201 8.32 14.01 -8.07
N ILE A 202 8.79 15.02 -8.80
CA ILE A 202 10.20 15.46 -8.82
C ILE A 202 10.30 16.95 -8.46
N GLY A 203 10.74 17.27 -7.25
CA GLY A 203 10.96 18.64 -6.77
C GLY A 203 12.42 19.01 -6.50
N GLY A 204 13.35 18.06 -6.59
CA GLY A 204 14.78 18.26 -6.37
C GLY A 204 15.58 16.98 -6.63
N LEU A 205 16.75 16.86 -6.01
CA LEU A 205 17.71 15.78 -6.31
C LEU A 205 17.85 14.76 -5.17
N ALA A 206 17.38 15.07 -3.96
CA ALA A 206 17.44 14.18 -2.81
C ALA A 206 16.23 13.22 -2.75
N ALA A 207 16.51 11.92 -2.85
CA ALA A 207 15.48 10.88 -2.90
C ALA A 207 14.67 10.78 -1.59
N GLY A 208 13.35 10.69 -1.74
CA GLY A 208 12.40 10.56 -0.63
C GLY A 208 12.14 11.85 0.16
N THR A 209 12.84 12.93 -0.14
CA THR A 209 12.66 14.24 0.53
C THR A 209 12.47 15.40 -0.45
N GLU A 210 13.07 15.32 -1.64
CA GLU A 210 12.90 16.30 -2.72
C GLU A 210 12.33 15.68 -4.00
N HIS A 211 12.53 14.38 -4.23
CA HIS A 211 11.86 13.64 -5.30
C HIS A 211 11.40 12.26 -4.85
N ASP A 212 10.38 11.74 -5.51
CA ASP A 212 9.87 10.40 -5.27
C ASP A 212 10.90 9.35 -5.62
N GLN A 213 10.99 8.30 -4.80
CA GLN A 213 11.78 7.12 -5.14
C GLN A 213 11.02 5.83 -4.89
N LEU A 214 10.96 4.98 -5.91
CA LEU A 214 10.54 3.60 -5.76
C LEU A 214 11.78 2.70 -5.58
N VAL A 215 11.86 2.00 -4.45
CA VAL A 215 12.92 1.03 -4.18
C VAL A 215 12.35 -0.37 -4.30
N VAL A 216 12.84 -1.14 -5.26
CA VAL A 216 12.52 -2.56 -5.40
C VAL A 216 13.73 -3.35 -4.90
N GLU A 217 13.61 -4.06 -3.78
CA GLU A 217 14.74 -4.86 -3.26
C GLU A 217 14.96 -6.14 -4.11
N GLY A 218 13.94 -6.56 -4.86
CA GLY A 218 13.98 -7.66 -5.82
C GLY A 218 14.26 -7.24 -7.27
N ASP A 219 13.88 -8.11 -8.20
CA ASP A 219 13.94 -7.85 -9.64
C ASP A 219 12.69 -7.08 -10.11
N ALA A 220 12.83 -6.22 -11.12
CA ALA A 220 11.75 -5.44 -11.69
C ALA A 220 11.44 -5.85 -13.13
N ALA A 221 10.22 -6.32 -13.40
CA ALA A 221 9.69 -6.45 -14.75
C ALA A 221 8.87 -5.20 -15.09
N LEU A 222 9.44 -4.33 -15.93
CA LEU A 222 8.89 -3.02 -16.29
C LEU A 222 7.97 -3.13 -17.50
N ALA A 223 6.85 -2.42 -17.43
CA ALA A 223 5.84 -2.30 -18.48
C ALA A 223 4.98 -1.06 -18.21
N GLY A 224 4.04 -0.77 -19.11
CA GLY A 224 3.02 0.25 -18.88
C GLY A 224 3.55 1.68 -18.96
N VAL A 225 2.99 2.57 -18.14
CA VAL A 225 3.18 4.02 -18.26
C VAL A 225 3.97 4.56 -17.07
N LEU A 226 4.98 5.39 -17.34
CA LEU A 226 5.63 6.24 -16.35
C LEU A 226 5.14 7.68 -16.52
N ASN A 227 4.57 8.26 -15.47
CA ASN A 227 4.23 9.68 -15.41
C ASN A 227 5.23 10.39 -14.51
N ILE A 228 5.87 11.42 -15.06
CA ILE A 228 6.77 12.29 -14.32
C ILE A 228 6.06 13.63 -14.12
N GLN A 229 5.96 14.07 -12.88
CA GLN A 229 5.46 15.39 -12.54
C GLN A 229 6.58 16.18 -11.88
N SER A 230 7.07 17.23 -12.56
CA SER A 230 8.08 18.12 -11.97
C SER A 230 7.38 19.22 -11.18
N ALA A 231 7.89 19.55 -9.99
CA ALA A 231 7.33 20.60 -9.16
C ALA A 231 7.49 21.98 -9.82
N ASP A 232 6.51 22.87 -9.59
CA ASP A 232 6.53 24.22 -10.15
C ASP A 232 7.81 24.98 -9.72
N GLY A 233 8.53 25.54 -10.69
CA GLY A 233 9.76 26.30 -10.47
C GLY A 233 11.00 25.44 -10.24
N PHE A 234 10.92 24.11 -10.32
CA PHE A 234 12.11 23.25 -10.33
C PHE A 234 12.86 23.38 -11.65
N GLU A 235 14.02 24.04 -11.62
CA GLU A 235 14.88 24.33 -12.78
C GLU A 235 16.24 23.63 -12.66
N PRO A 236 16.30 22.30 -12.87
CA PRO A 236 17.56 21.58 -12.74
C PRO A 236 18.55 21.98 -13.84
N GLN A 237 19.84 21.85 -13.54
CA GLN A 237 20.93 22.13 -14.48
C GLN A 237 21.07 21.00 -15.51
N LEU A 238 21.59 21.30 -16.70
CA LEU A 238 21.95 20.25 -17.68
C LEU A 238 22.91 19.23 -17.03
N GLY A 239 22.67 17.95 -17.29
CA GLY A 239 23.39 16.83 -16.70
C GLY A 239 23.02 16.51 -15.25
N ALA A 240 22.07 17.23 -14.63
CA ALA A 240 21.54 16.84 -13.33
C ALA A 240 20.82 15.50 -13.43
N GLN A 241 20.97 14.66 -12.39
CA GLN A 241 20.48 13.30 -12.38
C GLN A 241 19.56 13.04 -11.19
N VAL A 242 18.43 12.39 -11.45
CA VAL A 242 17.42 12.03 -10.45
C VAL A 242 17.15 10.53 -10.54
N LYS A 243 17.58 9.78 -9.52
CA LYS A 243 17.38 8.34 -9.45
C LYS A 243 15.99 8.01 -8.90
N ILE A 244 15.08 7.67 -9.81
CA ILE A 244 13.65 7.49 -9.52
C ILE A 244 13.28 6.05 -9.13
N ILE A 245 14.00 5.06 -9.65
CA ILE A 245 13.79 3.65 -9.30
C ILE A 245 15.13 2.98 -9.02
N THR A 246 15.19 2.14 -7.99
CA THR A 246 16.30 1.19 -7.78
C THR A 246 15.79 -0.23 -7.76
N PHE A 247 16.57 -1.17 -8.26
CA PHE A 247 16.25 -2.60 -8.30
C PHE A 247 17.52 -3.46 -8.27
N LYS A 248 17.37 -4.76 -7.99
CA LYS A 248 18.48 -5.71 -8.13
C LYS A 248 18.84 -5.95 -9.60
N SER A 249 17.84 -6.21 -10.42
CA SER A 249 17.94 -6.33 -11.88
C SER A 249 16.60 -5.94 -12.51
N TYR A 250 16.59 -5.71 -13.82
CA TYR A 250 15.36 -5.36 -14.53
C TYR A 250 15.26 -6.05 -15.89
N VAL A 251 14.03 -6.18 -16.38
CA VAL A 251 13.70 -6.53 -17.74
C VAL A 251 12.59 -5.62 -18.25
N GLY A 252 12.60 -5.35 -19.57
CA GLY A 252 11.63 -4.46 -20.19
C GLY A 252 11.89 -2.97 -19.94
N THR A 253 10.97 -2.14 -20.42
CA THR A 253 10.97 -0.69 -20.25
C THR A 253 9.52 -0.20 -20.16
N PHE A 254 9.30 1.04 -19.74
CA PHE A 254 8.00 1.67 -19.89
C PHE A 254 7.63 1.77 -21.38
N THR A 255 6.39 1.46 -21.72
CA THR A 255 5.87 1.59 -23.09
C THR A 255 5.51 3.04 -23.42
N GLN A 256 5.22 3.84 -22.40
CA GLN A 256 4.97 5.26 -22.51
C GLN A 256 5.59 6.01 -21.33
N VAL A 257 6.18 7.17 -21.61
CA VAL A 257 6.66 8.08 -20.58
C VAL A 257 6.09 9.48 -20.83
N ASN A 258 5.39 10.02 -19.83
CA ASN A 258 4.77 11.34 -19.87
C ASN A 258 5.55 12.31 -18.96
N GLY A 259 5.42 13.61 -19.22
CA GLY A 259 6.06 14.65 -18.41
C GLY A 259 7.56 14.81 -18.64
N LEU A 260 8.02 14.52 -19.86
CA LEU A 260 9.45 14.63 -20.21
C LEU A 260 9.93 16.07 -20.40
N SER A 261 9.05 17.02 -20.77
CA SER A 261 9.46 18.41 -20.96
C SER A 261 9.62 19.10 -19.61
N LEU A 262 10.74 19.80 -19.43
CA LEU A 262 11.00 20.68 -18.29
C LEU A 262 10.75 22.16 -18.64
N GLY A 263 10.40 22.44 -19.90
CA GLY A 263 10.40 23.79 -20.45
C GLY A 263 11.82 24.32 -20.68
N ASN A 264 11.91 25.58 -21.16
CA ASN A 264 13.18 26.29 -21.34
C ASN A 264 14.24 25.55 -22.19
N GLY A 265 13.79 24.72 -23.16
CA GLY A 265 14.66 23.92 -24.02
C GLY A 265 15.35 22.75 -23.31
N LYS A 266 14.81 22.30 -22.16
CA LYS A 266 15.30 21.14 -21.41
C LYS A 266 14.25 20.05 -21.36
N ARG A 267 14.71 18.81 -21.24
CA ARG A 267 13.87 17.63 -21.03
C ARG A 267 14.55 16.59 -20.17
N TRP A 268 13.74 15.71 -19.59
CA TRP A 268 14.20 14.46 -19.02
C TRP A 268 14.54 13.46 -20.13
N GLN A 269 15.74 12.88 -20.03
CA GLN A 269 16.09 11.63 -20.68
C GLN A 269 15.99 10.50 -19.64
N VAL A 270 15.26 9.44 -19.97
CA VAL A 270 15.15 8.27 -19.10
C VAL A 270 16.26 7.28 -19.42
N ASN A 271 17.17 7.08 -18.48
CA ASN A 271 18.28 6.15 -18.59
C ASN A 271 18.00 4.88 -17.78
N TYR A 272 17.97 3.74 -18.45
CA TYR A 272 17.78 2.42 -17.83
C TYR A 272 19.15 1.76 -17.59
N ASN A 273 19.62 1.79 -16.35
CA ASN A 273 20.94 1.33 -15.97
C ASN A 273 20.90 -0.02 -15.27
N VAL A 274 22.07 -0.65 -15.10
CA VAL A 274 22.20 -1.79 -14.19
C VAL A 274 21.95 -1.29 -12.76
N GLY A 275 20.82 -1.71 -12.19
CA GLY A 275 20.44 -1.45 -10.80
C GLY A 275 19.55 -0.21 -10.57
N ASP A 276 19.31 0.63 -11.58
CA ASP A 276 18.43 1.79 -11.43
C ASP A 276 17.83 2.32 -12.73
N ILE A 277 16.80 3.16 -12.57
CA ILE A 277 16.37 4.12 -13.59
C ILE A 277 16.66 5.52 -13.07
N THR A 278 17.38 6.27 -13.90
CA THR A 278 17.78 7.64 -13.62
C THR A 278 17.23 8.57 -14.70
N LEU A 279 16.61 9.67 -14.28
CA LEU A 279 16.27 10.79 -15.16
C LEU A 279 17.48 11.72 -15.24
N GLU A 280 17.92 12.05 -16.45
CA GLU A 280 18.98 13.02 -16.68
C GLU A 280 18.43 14.23 -17.44
N VAL A 281 18.82 15.43 -17.03
CA VAL A 281 18.44 16.65 -17.73
C VAL A 281 19.31 16.83 -18.96
N VAL A 282 18.69 16.89 -20.14
CA VAL A 282 19.35 17.13 -21.43
C VAL A 282 18.68 18.29 -22.15
N GLU A 283 19.34 18.79 -23.20
CA GLU A 283 18.72 19.74 -24.13
C GLU A 283 17.60 19.06 -24.93
N GLU A 284 16.56 19.83 -25.27
CA GLU A 284 15.41 19.35 -26.06
C GLU A 284 15.72 19.12 -27.54
#